data_AF-A0A251TGH6-F1
#
_entry.id   AF-A0A251TGH6-F1
#
_cell.length_a   1.000
_cell.length_b   1.000
_cell.length_c   1.000
_cell.angle_alpha   90.00
_cell.angle_beta   90.00
_cell.angle_gamma   90.00
#
_symmetry.space_group_name_H-M   'P 1'
#
loop_
_entity.id
_entity.type
_entity.pdbx_description
1 polymer ?
#
loop_
_entity_poly.entity_id
_entity_poly.type
_entity_poly.pdbx_seq_one_letter_code
_entity_poly.pdbx_strand_id
1 'polypeptide(L)'
;MCVKVCGGGSLGEPQRRGQGQCGNMRLFLGQHQRVLMGKSDVAGWGVFMKNTIEKDEHLGEYTGELISQEEADLRGQLYDRVNSSFLFNLNDQASLFFSNRDFVYK
;
A
#
# COMPACT_ATOMS: atom_id res chain seq x y z
N MET A 1 1.61 -11.51 19.01
CA MET A 1 1.84 -12.20 17.73
C MET A 1 0.52 -12.80 17.27
N CYS A 2 -0.10 -12.30 16.18
CA CYS A 2 -1.31 -12.94 15.64
C CYS A 2 -0.91 -14.34 15.12
N VAL A 3 -1.41 -15.39 15.76
CA VAL A 3 -1.20 -16.77 15.29
C VAL A 3 -2.06 -17.00 14.05
N LYS A 4 -1.42 -17.38 12.94
CA LYS A 4 -2.10 -18.00 11.79
C LYS A 4 -2.57 -19.38 12.27
N VAL A 5 -3.86 -19.56 12.54
CA VAL A 5 -4.43 -20.92 12.58
C VAL A 5 -4.72 -21.31 11.13
N CYS A 6 -3.68 -21.76 10.43
CA CYS A 6 -3.87 -22.57 9.23
C CYS A 6 -4.09 -24.00 9.73
N GLY A 7 -5.31 -24.50 9.57
CA GLY A 7 -5.73 -25.80 10.11
C GLY A 7 -4.85 -26.96 9.62
N GLY A 8 -4.47 -27.82 10.57
CA GLY A 8 -3.76 -29.07 10.32
C GLY A 8 -3.24 -29.68 11.61
N GLY A 9 -4.12 -30.31 12.40
CA GLY A 9 -3.73 -31.12 13.58
C GLY A 9 -4.45 -30.73 14.86
N SER A 10 -5.22 -31.67 15.41
CA SER A 10 -5.94 -31.57 16.68
C SER A 10 -5.00 -31.20 17.85
N LEU A 11 -5.43 -30.27 18.70
CA LEU A 11 -5.42 -30.34 20.18
C LEU A 11 -5.80 -28.96 20.78
N GLY A 12 -6.93 -28.93 21.50
CA GLY A 12 -7.34 -27.82 22.39
C GLY A 12 -8.22 -26.76 21.74
N GLU A 13 -9.50 -26.71 22.12
CA GLU A 13 -10.42 -25.65 21.69
C GLU A 13 -9.91 -24.27 22.13
N PRO A 14 -9.68 -23.31 21.21
CA PRO A 14 -9.44 -21.94 21.62
C PRO A 14 -10.77 -21.33 22.05
N GLN A 15 -10.78 -20.70 23.24
CA GLN A 15 -11.93 -19.97 23.76
C GLN A 15 -12.50 -19.05 22.68
N ARG A 16 -13.80 -19.21 22.39
CA ARG A 16 -14.56 -18.30 21.52
C ARG A 16 -14.61 -16.90 22.16
N ARG A 17 -13.57 -16.09 21.93
CA ARG A 17 -13.55 -14.67 22.27
C ARG A 17 -13.04 -13.88 21.07
N GLY A 18 -13.98 -13.18 20.45
CA GLY A 18 -13.73 -12.15 19.44
C GLY A 18 -14.00 -12.61 18.02
N GLN A 19 -15.09 -12.11 17.43
CA GLN A 19 -15.26 -11.93 15.99
C GLN A 19 -14.25 -10.90 15.43
N GLY A 20 -13.03 -10.86 15.95
CA GLY A 20 -12.01 -9.87 15.59
C GLY A 20 -11.06 -10.47 14.59
N GLN A 21 -11.25 -10.18 13.30
CA GLN A 21 -10.20 -10.42 12.30
C GLN A 21 -8.94 -9.66 12.74
N CYS A 22 -7.78 -10.32 12.76
CA CYS A 22 -6.51 -9.65 13.06
C CYS A 22 -6.30 -8.52 12.05
N GLY A 23 -6.26 -7.27 12.51
CA GLY A 23 -6.12 -6.09 11.64
C GLY A 23 -4.85 -6.11 10.78
N ASN A 24 -3.78 -6.75 11.27
CA ASN A 24 -2.53 -6.91 10.53
C ASN A 24 -2.62 -7.91 9.36
N MET A 25 -3.74 -8.61 9.20
CA MET A 25 -3.97 -9.49 8.05
C MET A 25 -4.55 -8.75 6.85
N ARG A 26 -5.00 -7.49 7.01
CA ARG A 26 -5.67 -6.73 5.94
C ARG A 26 -4.81 -6.60 4.68
N LEU A 27 -3.50 -6.37 4.84
CA LEU A 27 -2.55 -6.34 3.72
C LEU A 27 -2.52 -7.68 2.97
N PHE A 28 -2.29 -8.78 3.69
CA PHE A 28 -2.22 -10.12 3.09
C PHE A 28 -3.55 -10.58 2.48
N LEU A 29 -4.67 -10.12 3.01
CA LEU A 29 -6.01 -10.43 2.51
C LEU A 29 -6.45 -9.51 1.36
N GLY A 30 -5.63 -8.55 0.94
CA GLY A 30 -5.98 -7.58 -0.10
C GLY A 30 -7.18 -6.70 0.29
N GLN A 31 -7.36 -6.44 1.58
CA GLN A 31 -8.45 -5.62 2.09
C GLN A 31 -8.03 -4.14 2.08
N HIS A 32 -8.47 -3.42 1.05
CA HIS A 32 -8.21 -2.00 0.87
C HIS A 32 -9.47 -1.17 1.16
N GLN A 33 -9.28 0.00 1.75
CA GLN A 33 -10.34 0.97 1.94
C GLN A 33 -10.70 1.62 0.59
N ARG A 34 -11.99 1.92 0.39
CA ARG A 34 -12.45 2.61 -0.82
C ARG A 34 -11.99 4.06 -0.82
N VAL A 35 -11.31 4.43 -1.90
CA VAL A 35 -10.81 5.78 -2.16
C VAL A 35 -11.51 6.42 -3.35
N LEU A 36 -11.44 7.74 -3.43
CA LEU A 36 -11.98 8.57 -4.51
C LEU A 36 -10.83 9.33 -5.17
N MET A 37 -10.87 9.50 -6.48
CA MET A 37 -9.93 10.34 -7.21
C MET A 37 -10.57 11.70 -7.49
N GLY A 38 -9.83 12.77 -7.25
CA GLY A 38 -10.29 14.14 -7.51
C GLY A 38 -9.13 15.08 -7.81
N LYS A 39 -9.43 16.32 -8.19
CA LYS A 39 -8.41 17.37 -8.27
C LYS A 39 -7.98 17.75 -6.86
N SER A 40 -6.68 17.81 -6.64
CA SER A 40 -6.10 18.26 -5.39
C SER A 40 -6.03 19.78 -5.37
N ASP A 41 -6.30 20.38 -4.21
CA ASP A 41 -6.14 21.83 -3.98
C ASP A 41 -4.66 22.26 -3.93
N VAL A 42 -3.74 21.29 -3.78
CA VAL A 42 -2.30 21.53 -3.75
C VAL A 42 -1.69 21.42 -5.14
N ALA A 43 -1.82 20.25 -5.78
CA ALA A 43 -1.28 20.03 -7.12
C ALA A 43 -1.88 18.78 -7.79
N GLY A 44 -2.32 18.93 -9.03
CA GLY A 44 -2.67 17.80 -9.89
C GLY A 44 -3.87 16.97 -9.42
N TRP A 45 -3.73 15.65 -9.45
CA TRP A 45 -4.73 14.69 -8.96
C TRP A 45 -4.39 14.24 -7.55
N GLY A 46 -5.40 14.07 -6.72
CA GLY A 46 -5.29 13.55 -5.36
C GLY A 46 -6.25 12.39 -5.11
N VAL A 47 -5.98 11.67 -4.03
CA VAL A 47 -6.78 10.54 -3.56
C VAL A 47 -7.45 10.94 -2.24
N PHE A 48 -8.75 10.73 -2.15
CA PHE A 48 -9.58 11.15 -1.02
C PHE A 48 -10.29 9.95 -0.39
N MET A 49 -10.44 9.99 0.92
CA MET A 49 -11.16 8.95 1.65
C MET A 49 -12.66 9.20 1.59
N LYS A 50 -13.44 8.18 1.21
CA LYS A 50 -14.90 8.28 1.24
C LYS A 50 -15.46 8.26 2.66
N ASN A 51 -14.81 7.48 3.54
CA ASN A 51 -15.25 7.24 4.90
C ASN A 51 -14.23 7.81 5.89
N THR A 52 -14.67 8.15 7.09
CA THR A 52 -13.78 8.45 8.22
C THR A 52 -12.95 7.21 8.55
N ILE A 53 -11.67 7.42 8.84
CA ILE A 53 -10.71 6.37 9.16
C ILE A 53 -10.07 6.68 10.50
N GLU A 54 -9.84 5.64 11.29
CA GLU A 54 -9.14 5.76 12.56
C GLU A 54 -7.62 5.78 12.36
N LYS A 55 -6.91 6.36 13.33
CA LYS A 55 -5.45 6.33 13.34
C LYS A 55 -4.96 4.87 13.35
N ASP A 56 -3.87 4.60 12.61
CA ASP A 56 -3.24 3.28 12.48
C ASP A 56 -4.09 2.22 11.74
N GLU A 57 -5.19 2.63 11.10
CA GLU A 57 -5.99 1.76 10.25
C GLU A 57 -5.35 1.56 8.86
N HIS A 58 -5.38 0.33 8.37
CA HIS A 58 -4.88 -0.02 7.04
C HIS A 58 -5.74 0.59 5.93
N LEU A 59 -5.14 1.46 5.11
CA LEU A 59 -5.77 2.08 3.94
C LEU A 59 -5.67 1.20 2.69
N GLY A 60 -4.46 0.77 2.37
CA GLY A 60 -4.19 0.01 1.19
C GLY A 60 -2.70 -0.16 0.96
N GLU A 61 -2.37 -0.94 -0.07
CA GLU A 61 -1.00 -1.16 -0.47
C GLU A 61 -0.60 -0.17 -1.57
N TYR A 62 0.66 0.25 -1.55
CA TYR A 62 1.24 1.03 -2.62
C TYR A 62 1.79 0.07 -3.69
N THR A 63 1.06 -0.10 -4.79
CA THR A 63 1.36 -1.11 -5.83
C THR A 63 1.93 -0.48 -7.09
N GLY A 64 3.08 -0.95 -7.56
CA GLY A 64 3.73 -0.45 -8.77
C GLY A 64 4.67 -1.48 -9.39
N GLU A 65 5.43 -1.04 -10.39
CA GLU A 65 6.48 -1.85 -11.01
C GLU A 65 7.70 -1.90 -10.09
N LEU A 66 8.18 -3.11 -9.75
CA LEU A 66 9.43 -3.28 -9.02
C LEU A 66 10.61 -3.12 -9.98
N ILE A 67 11.45 -2.12 -9.74
CA ILE A 67 12.62 -1.80 -10.57
C ILE A 67 13.89 -1.81 -9.72
N SER A 68 15.04 -2.00 -10.35
CA SER A 68 16.35 -1.89 -9.69
C SER A 68 16.67 -0.43 -9.37
N GLN A 69 17.62 -0.19 -8.46
CA GLN A 69 18.11 1.16 -8.17
C GLN A 69 18.73 1.83 -9.42
N GLU A 70 19.45 1.09 -10.25
CA GLU A 70 20.02 1.62 -11.50
C GLU A 70 18.92 2.09 -12.48
N GLU A 71 17.85 1.31 -12.66
CA GLU A 71 16.71 1.70 -13.49
C GLU A 71 15.96 2.90 -12.89
N ALA A 72 15.86 2.96 -11.56
CA ALA A 72 15.25 4.08 -10.87
C ALA A 72 16.04 5.37 -11.08
N ASP A 73 17.38 5.32 -11.06
CA ASP A 73 18.25 6.46 -11.33
C ASP A 73 18.15 6.92 -12.80
N LEU A 74 18.10 5.98 -13.74
CA LEU A 74 17.90 6.27 -15.16
C LEU A 74 16.54 6.96 -15.41
N ARG A 75 15.47 6.42 -14.81
CA ARG A 75 14.14 7.03 -14.88
C ARG A 75 14.11 8.37 -14.13
N GLY A 76 14.78 8.48 -12.99
CA GLY A 76 14.88 9.70 -12.19
C GLY A 76 15.40 10.87 -13.01
N GLN A 77 16.49 10.68 -13.76
CA GLN A 77 17.05 11.71 -14.64
C GLN A 77 16.08 12.19 -15.74
N LEU A 78 15.20 11.30 -16.22
CA LEU A 78 14.16 11.66 -17.20
C LEU A 78 13.03 12.46 -16.53
N TYR A 79 12.61 12.05 -15.33
CA TYR A 79 11.47 12.64 -14.63
C TYR A 79 11.82 13.92 -13.83
N ASP A 80 13.09 14.16 -13.50
CA ASP A 80 13.57 15.44 -12.95
C ASP A 80 13.25 16.61 -13.90
N ARG A 81 13.29 16.37 -15.21
CA ARG A 81 12.96 17.37 -16.24
C ARG A 81 11.46 17.68 -16.30
N VAL A 82 10.62 16.76 -15.80
CA VAL A 82 9.16 16.88 -15.80
C VAL A 82 8.65 17.24 -14.39
N ASN A 83 9.56 17.40 -13.42
CA ASN A 83 9.28 17.72 -12.01
C ASN A 83 8.19 16.82 -11.38
N SER A 84 8.14 15.56 -11.83
CA SER A 84 7.11 14.60 -11.46
C SER A 84 7.69 13.19 -11.52
N SER A 85 8.37 12.78 -10.44
CA SER A 85 8.82 11.41 -10.24
C SER A 85 7.94 10.72 -9.20
N PHE A 86 7.36 9.56 -9.55
CA PHE A 86 6.62 8.70 -8.64
C PHE A 86 7.44 7.46 -8.33
N LEU A 87 8.62 7.68 -7.74
CA LEU A 87 9.52 6.63 -7.28
C LEU A 87 9.39 6.48 -5.76
N PHE A 88 9.34 5.24 -5.29
CA PHE A 88 9.35 4.93 -3.88
C PHE A 88 10.45 3.92 -3.58
N ASN A 89 11.44 4.35 -2.79
CA ASN A 89 12.54 3.48 -2.39
C ASN A 89 12.04 2.45 -1.37
N LEU A 90 12.12 1.16 -1.71
CA LEU A 90 11.74 0.08 -0.80
C LEU A 90 12.92 -0.37 0.06
N ASN A 91 14.06 -0.65 -0.58
CA ASN A 91 15.28 -1.14 0.05
C ASN A 91 16.50 -0.85 -0.85
N ASP A 92 17.69 -1.20 -0.38
CA ASP A 92 18.96 -0.95 -1.09
C ASP A 92 19.07 -1.64 -2.47
N GLN A 93 18.19 -2.60 -2.77
CA GLN A 93 18.22 -3.37 -4.01
C GLN A 93 17.15 -2.91 -5.02
N ALA A 94 16.00 -2.45 -4.53
CA ALA A 94 14.84 -2.22 -5.37
C ALA A 94 14.02 -1.00 -4.95
N SER A 95 13.41 -0.38 -5.96
CA SER A 95 12.47 0.73 -5.85
C SER A 95 11.18 0.37 -6.56
N LEU A 96 10.05 0.94 -6.11
CA LEU A 96 8.79 0.87 -6.84
C LEU A 96 8.64 2.10 -7.72
N PHE A 97 8.28 1.86 -8.97
CA PHE A 97 7.92 2.88 -9.94
C PHE A 97 6.43 2.85 -10.22
N PHE A 98 5.82 4.03 -10.21
CA PHE A 98 4.40 4.22 -10.46
C PHE A 98 4.21 4.95 -11.77
N SER A 99 3.49 4.32 -12.69
CA SER A 99 3.07 5.00 -13.91
C SER A 99 1.93 5.97 -13.60
N ASN A 100 1.67 6.94 -14.48
CA ASN A 100 0.49 7.82 -14.38
C ASN A 100 -0.87 7.06 -14.42
N ARG A 101 -0.86 5.73 -14.55
CA ARG A 101 -2.03 4.85 -14.43
C ARG A 101 -2.19 4.26 -13.03
N ASP A 102 -1.15 4.30 -12.21
CA ASP A 102 -1.09 3.72 -10.89
C ASP A 102 -1.32 4.83 -9.87
N PHE A 103 -2.37 4.69 -9.07
CA PHE A 103 -2.89 5.73 -8.19
C PHE A 103 -1.84 6.18 -7.17
N VAL A 104 -1.60 7.49 -7.09
CA VAL A 104 -0.60 8.06 -6.17
C VAL A 104 -1.30 8.53 -4.89
N TYR A 105 -0.95 7.90 -3.76
CA TYR A 105 -1.20 8.45 -2.44
C TYR A 105 -0.10 9.49 -2.17
N LYS A 106 -0.45 10.78 -2.25
CA LYS A 106 0.44 11.88 -1.87
C LYS A 106 0.06 12.41 -0.48
#